data_AF-A0A955UEZ2-F1
#
_entry.id   AF-A0A955UEZ2-F1
#
_cell.length_a   1.000
_cell.length_b   1.000
_cell.length_c   1.000
_cell.angle_alpha   90.00
_cell.angle_beta   90.00
_cell.angle_gamma   90.00
#
_symmetry.space_group_name_H-M   'P 1'
#
loop_
_entity.id
_entity.type
_entity.pdbx_description
1 polymer ?
#
loop_
_entity_poly.entity_id
_entity_poly.type
_entity_poly.pdbx_seq_one_letter_code
_entity_poly.pdbx_strand_id
1 'polypeptide(L)'
;TAEIWKDNTLSAPHFKQENGQLKTFDFVVANPPFSWKAWSSGVHPANDEYGRFTCGIPPAKNGDYAFLLHLLASLKSTGKGAIILPHGVLFRGGAEGHIRKRLIQQGYIKGIIGLPANLFYGTGIPACIIVLDKEQAAARKGIFMIDASKGFIKDGNKNRLRSQDIHKIVDAFTKQVDMPRFSRMVPVAEISDPKNDFNLNLPRYIDSTEPDDIQDIDGHLRGGIPTRDLDALANYWQVIPAVRAALFVPADRPGYSQLNVAIGDVKATIFGHTEFRAFNHTLTALFEQWKTTNTARLKGLAIGGKPKALIHTLSEDLLEAFRKAPLLDAYDVYQHLMNYWSETMQDDVYMIVGDGWKEAVKPRLLIEDKKTKEKADFIIGKQKFKAELVPPALLIARYFPDDQTAIDQLEADVATTEQQIEELKEEHSGEEGLLAEVIDDRGNITKGTVTSRIKDTKDDPDTVEEHKILKEYLALLEQETETKRKIKEAQKALEAKVAAKYGKLSEEEVKTLVVEDKWLGQLAVDVQGELDRVSQTLTGRIKELAERYATPLPKLTEDVKALSDKVDEHLKKMGAVWN
;
A
#
# COMPACT_ATOMS: atom_id res chain seq x y z
N THR A 1 -26.12 -12.53 -25.48
CA THR A 1 -25.41 -13.78 -25.13
C THR A 1 -24.00 -13.71 -25.67
N ALA A 2 -23.00 -14.19 -24.94
CA ALA A 2 -21.63 -14.31 -25.43
C ALA A 2 -21.44 -15.70 -26.06
N GLU A 3 -20.76 -15.78 -27.19
CA GLU A 3 -20.48 -17.02 -27.92
C GLU A 3 -18.99 -17.38 -27.79
N ILE A 4 -18.68 -18.63 -27.46
CA ILE A 4 -17.32 -19.13 -27.28
C ILE A 4 -17.16 -20.38 -28.12
N TRP A 5 -16.12 -20.40 -28.97
CA TRP A 5 -15.84 -21.53 -29.85
C TRP A 5 -14.50 -22.20 -29.51
N LYS A 6 -14.49 -23.53 -29.46
CA LYS A 6 -13.30 -24.33 -29.14
C LYS A 6 -12.61 -24.77 -30.44
N ASP A 7 -11.60 -24.02 -30.86
CA ASP A 7 -10.71 -24.41 -31.96
C ASP A 7 -9.41 -23.58 -31.94
N ASN A 8 -8.51 -23.84 -32.89
CA ASN A 8 -7.32 -23.05 -33.12
C ASN A 8 -7.65 -21.77 -33.90
N THR A 9 -7.45 -20.63 -33.25
CA THR A 9 -7.67 -19.28 -33.81
C THR A 9 -6.95 -19.03 -35.14
N LEU A 10 -5.75 -19.59 -35.35
CA LEU A 10 -4.96 -19.35 -36.54
C LEU A 10 -5.31 -20.31 -37.69
N SER A 11 -5.43 -21.61 -37.44
CA SER A 11 -5.68 -22.61 -38.50
C SER A 11 -7.16 -22.82 -38.81
N ALA A 12 -8.05 -22.58 -37.86
CA ALA A 12 -9.49 -22.81 -38.00
C ALA A 12 -10.31 -21.67 -37.32
N PRO A 13 -10.18 -20.42 -37.78
CA PRO A 13 -10.95 -19.31 -37.21
C PRO A 13 -12.45 -19.54 -37.44
N HIS A 14 -13.25 -19.49 -36.37
CA HIS A 14 -14.67 -19.82 -36.45
C HIS A 14 -15.53 -18.71 -37.06
N PHE A 15 -15.31 -17.47 -36.63
CA PHE A 15 -16.14 -16.34 -37.02
C PHE A 15 -15.75 -15.83 -38.41
N LYS A 16 -16.52 -16.24 -39.42
CA LYS A 16 -16.34 -15.86 -40.83
C LYS A 16 -17.58 -15.14 -41.37
N GLN A 17 -17.39 -14.38 -42.44
CA GLN A 17 -18.46 -13.84 -43.28
C GLN A 17 -18.91 -14.90 -44.30
N GLU A 18 -20.02 -14.65 -44.99
CA GLU A 18 -20.55 -15.55 -46.03
C GLU A 18 -19.56 -15.82 -47.17
N ASN A 19 -18.70 -14.84 -47.48
CA ASN A 19 -17.65 -14.95 -48.50
C ASN A 19 -16.40 -15.71 -48.02
N GLY A 20 -16.43 -16.30 -46.82
CA GLY A 20 -15.33 -17.06 -46.23
C GLY A 20 -14.23 -16.21 -45.57
N GLN A 21 -14.26 -14.88 -45.68
CA GLN A 21 -13.31 -13.99 -45.00
C GLN A 21 -13.59 -13.89 -43.50
N LEU A 22 -12.61 -13.43 -42.72
CA LEU A 22 -12.79 -13.21 -41.29
C LEU A 22 -13.93 -12.21 -41.02
N LYS A 23 -14.76 -12.53 -40.03
CA LYS A 23 -15.68 -11.54 -39.46
C LYS A 23 -14.86 -10.47 -38.76
N THR A 24 -15.23 -9.21 -38.95
CA THR A 24 -14.54 -8.06 -38.36
C THR A 24 -15.33 -7.42 -37.23
N PHE A 25 -14.63 -6.86 -36.27
CA PHE A 25 -15.18 -6.32 -35.03
C PHE A 25 -14.70 -4.89 -34.78
N ASP A 26 -15.49 -4.12 -34.02
CA ASP A 26 -15.14 -2.76 -33.60
C ASP A 26 -14.02 -2.76 -32.55
N PHE A 27 -14.05 -3.75 -31.64
CA PHE A 27 -13.07 -3.91 -30.57
C PHE A 27 -12.58 -5.35 -30.50
N VAL A 28 -11.27 -5.55 -30.38
CA VAL A 28 -10.67 -6.87 -30.15
C VAL A 28 -9.59 -6.78 -29.06
N VAL A 29 -9.71 -7.61 -28.02
CA VAL A 29 -8.69 -7.74 -26.96
C VAL A 29 -8.13 -9.15 -26.95
N ALA A 30 -6.82 -9.30 -26.76
CA ALA A 30 -6.19 -10.63 -26.77
C ALA A 30 -4.99 -10.74 -25.82
N ASN A 31 -4.87 -11.91 -25.21
CA ASN A 31 -3.68 -12.37 -24.49
C ASN A 31 -3.29 -13.75 -25.04
N PRO A 32 -2.65 -13.82 -26.22
CA PRO A 32 -2.27 -15.09 -26.83
C PRO A 32 -1.12 -15.78 -26.06
N PRO A 33 -0.92 -17.10 -26.26
CA PRO A 33 0.26 -17.78 -25.72
C PRO A 33 1.56 -17.15 -26.23
N PHE A 34 2.47 -16.80 -25.30
CA PHE A 34 3.73 -16.14 -25.65
C PHE A 34 4.66 -17.09 -26.40
N SER A 35 5.22 -16.59 -27.51
CA SER A 35 6.24 -17.25 -28.33
C SER A 35 5.86 -18.67 -28.74
N TRP A 36 4.59 -18.88 -29.10
CA TRP A 36 4.09 -20.19 -29.49
C TRP A 36 4.82 -20.72 -30.74
N LYS A 37 5.54 -21.83 -30.58
CA LYS A 37 6.45 -22.38 -31.61
C LYS A 37 5.74 -23.10 -32.76
N ALA A 38 4.52 -23.57 -32.55
CA ALA A 38 3.75 -24.37 -33.51
C ALA A 38 2.65 -23.56 -34.20
N TRP A 39 2.80 -22.23 -34.28
CA TRP A 39 1.75 -21.34 -34.76
C TRP A 39 1.37 -21.54 -36.23
N SER A 40 2.30 -22.02 -37.05
CA SER A 40 2.08 -22.29 -38.47
C SER A 40 1.46 -23.67 -38.73
N SER A 41 1.22 -24.49 -37.70
CA SER A 41 0.56 -25.79 -37.86
C SER A 41 -0.87 -25.60 -38.37
N GLY A 42 -1.16 -26.11 -39.57
CA GLY A 42 -2.47 -25.94 -40.22
C GLY A 42 -2.69 -24.56 -40.82
N VAL A 43 -1.64 -23.74 -40.96
CA VAL A 43 -1.69 -22.43 -41.63
C VAL A 43 -0.73 -22.46 -42.82
N HIS A 44 -1.10 -21.83 -43.93
CA HIS A 44 -0.22 -21.64 -45.08
C HIS A 44 0.14 -20.14 -45.23
N PRO A 45 1.13 -19.60 -44.48
CA PRO A 45 1.30 -18.15 -44.35
C PRO A 45 1.61 -17.42 -45.65
N ALA A 46 2.27 -18.09 -46.60
CA ALA A 46 2.57 -17.53 -47.93
C ALA A 46 1.33 -17.36 -48.80
N ASN A 47 0.31 -18.21 -48.60
CA ASN A 47 -0.96 -18.24 -49.34
C ASN A 47 -2.13 -18.20 -48.36
N ASP A 48 -2.09 -17.27 -47.40
CA ASP A 48 -3.09 -17.20 -46.35
C ASP A 48 -4.44 -16.73 -46.92
N GLU A 49 -5.45 -17.59 -46.82
CA GLU A 49 -6.81 -17.39 -47.35
C GLU A 49 -7.54 -16.16 -46.76
N TYR A 50 -7.05 -15.65 -45.61
CA TYR A 50 -7.61 -14.50 -44.90
C TYR A 50 -6.77 -13.22 -45.07
N GLY A 51 -5.68 -13.24 -45.83
CA GLY A 51 -4.83 -12.08 -46.08
C GLY A 51 -4.15 -11.50 -44.81
N ARG A 52 -3.93 -12.30 -43.77
CA ARG A 52 -3.40 -11.83 -42.47
C ARG A 52 -1.94 -11.37 -42.56
N PHE A 53 -1.14 -12.00 -43.40
CA PHE A 53 0.33 -11.82 -43.41
C PHE A 53 0.82 -10.81 -44.47
N THR A 54 0.00 -9.84 -44.87
CA THR A 54 0.35 -8.80 -45.86
C THR A 54 1.51 -7.90 -45.42
N CYS A 55 1.74 -7.77 -44.10
CA CYS A 55 2.89 -7.05 -43.54
C CYS A 55 4.18 -7.90 -43.49
N GLY A 56 4.11 -9.19 -43.82
CA GLY A 56 5.21 -10.14 -43.72
C GLY A 56 4.82 -11.38 -42.91
N ILE A 57 5.58 -12.46 -43.11
CA ILE A 57 5.38 -13.75 -42.44
C ILE A 57 6.24 -13.81 -41.18
N PRO A 58 5.67 -14.07 -39.99
CA PRO A 58 6.44 -14.23 -38.76
C PRO A 58 7.42 -15.42 -38.82
N PRO A 59 8.47 -15.46 -37.97
CA PRO A 59 9.36 -16.61 -37.88
C PRO A 59 8.60 -17.89 -37.48
N ALA A 60 8.91 -19.04 -38.11
CA ALA A 60 8.18 -20.30 -37.89
C ALA A 60 8.12 -20.74 -36.40
N LYS A 61 9.15 -20.42 -35.60
CA LYS A 61 9.24 -20.78 -34.18
C LYS A 61 8.75 -19.68 -33.23
N ASN A 62 8.11 -18.63 -33.73
CA ASN A 62 7.59 -17.55 -32.90
C ASN A 62 6.28 -16.96 -33.46
N GLY A 63 5.17 -17.28 -32.80
CA GLY A 63 3.82 -16.88 -33.21
C GLY A 63 3.35 -15.50 -32.74
N ASP A 64 4.17 -14.72 -32.03
CA ASP A 64 3.73 -13.43 -31.43
C ASP A 64 3.10 -12.50 -32.48
N TYR A 65 3.80 -12.25 -33.60
CA TYR A 65 3.26 -11.43 -34.70
C TYR A 65 2.15 -12.14 -35.48
N ALA A 66 2.04 -13.46 -35.44
CA ALA A 66 0.95 -14.16 -36.12
C ALA A 66 -0.40 -13.84 -35.46
N PHE A 67 -0.44 -13.84 -34.13
CA PHE A 67 -1.62 -13.43 -33.37
C PHE A 67 -1.92 -11.93 -33.51
N LEU A 68 -0.89 -11.07 -33.50
CA LEU A 68 -1.08 -9.62 -33.73
C LEU A 68 -1.70 -9.35 -35.10
N LEU A 69 -1.16 -9.97 -36.16
CA LEU A 69 -1.66 -9.79 -37.52
C LEU A 69 -3.05 -10.39 -37.72
N HIS A 70 -3.34 -11.53 -37.07
CA HIS A 70 -4.69 -12.08 -37.04
C HIS A 70 -5.69 -11.11 -36.39
N LEU A 71 -5.35 -10.55 -35.23
CA LEU A 71 -6.17 -9.54 -34.55
C LEU A 71 -6.41 -8.32 -35.46
N LEU A 72 -5.35 -7.81 -36.11
CA LEU A 72 -5.44 -6.67 -37.02
C LEU A 72 -6.37 -6.95 -38.22
N ALA A 73 -6.33 -8.16 -38.77
CA ALA A 73 -7.21 -8.59 -39.86
C ALA A 73 -8.68 -8.73 -39.40
N SER A 74 -8.90 -9.09 -38.14
CA SER A 74 -10.22 -9.16 -37.51
C SER A 74 -10.78 -7.80 -37.08
N LEU A 75 -10.07 -6.68 -37.27
CA LEU A 75 -10.58 -5.35 -36.99
C LEU A 75 -11.24 -4.71 -38.22
N LYS A 76 -12.38 -4.03 -37.99
CA LYS A 76 -12.98 -3.11 -38.97
C LYS A 76 -12.02 -1.97 -39.33
N SER A 77 -12.31 -1.21 -40.38
CA SER A 77 -11.50 -0.04 -40.79
C SER A 77 -11.40 1.04 -39.71
N THR A 78 -12.39 1.15 -38.82
CA THR A 78 -12.41 2.06 -37.66
C THR A 78 -12.13 1.34 -36.34
N GLY A 79 -11.82 0.03 -36.40
CA GLY A 79 -11.69 -0.82 -35.23
C GLY A 79 -10.42 -0.54 -34.41
N LYS A 80 -10.52 -0.85 -33.12
CA LYS A 80 -9.46 -0.70 -32.12
C LYS A 80 -9.17 -2.03 -31.46
N GLY A 81 -7.92 -2.27 -31.10
CA GLY A 81 -7.57 -3.49 -30.38
C GLY A 81 -6.44 -3.31 -29.41
N ALA A 82 -6.33 -4.23 -28.46
CA ALA A 82 -5.26 -4.29 -27.49
C ALA A 82 -4.76 -5.73 -27.38
N ILE A 83 -3.46 -5.93 -27.54
CA ILE A 83 -2.83 -7.25 -27.47
C ILE A 83 -1.66 -7.26 -26.50
N ILE A 84 -1.66 -8.23 -25.59
CA ILE A 84 -0.58 -8.46 -24.63
C ILE A 84 0.46 -9.37 -25.29
N LEU A 85 1.72 -8.94 -25.35
CA LEU A 85 2.83 -9.67 -25.96
C LEU A 85 4.12 -9.50 -25.14
N PRO A 86 5.11 -10.40 -25.25
CA PRO A 86 6.41 -10.20 -24.63
C PRO A 86 7.17 -9.05 -25.30
N HIS A 87 8.03 -8.34 -24.55
CA HIS A 87 8.78 -7.18 -25.07
C HIS A 87 9.59 -7.44 -26.35
N GLY A 88 9.98 -8.69 -26.63
CA GLY A 88 10.76 -9.00 -27.83
C GLY A 88 10.09 -8.57 -29.14
N VAL A 89 8.76 -8.48 -29.20
CA VAL A 89 8.06 -7.96 -30.41
C VAL A 89 8.46 -6.52 -30.73
N LEU A 90 8.87 -5.75 -29.71
CA LEU A 90 9.24 -4.35 -29.83
C LEU A 90 10.61 -4.15 -30.50
N PHE A 91 11.53 -5.11 -30.38
CA PHE A 91 12.93 -4.88 -30.76
C PHE A 91 13.60 -6.01 -31.56
N ARG A 92 13.03 -7.21 -31.65
CA ARG A 92 13.62 -8.30 -32.46
C ARG A 92 13.72 -7.87 -33.93
N GLY A 93 14.83 -8.24 -34.57
CA GLY A 93 15.15 -7.91 -35.96
C GLY A 93 14.55 -8.89 -36.98
N GLY A 94 15.13 -8.94 -38.19
CA GLY A 94 14.73 -9.88 -39.25
C GLY A 94 13.27 -9.70 -39.70
N ALA A 95 12.56 -10.80 -39.87
CA ALA A 95 11.16 -10.78 -40.33
C ALA A 95 10.24 -9.97 -39.40
N GLU A 96 10.43 -10.06 -38.08
CA GLU A 96 9.65 -9.29 -37.11
C GLU A 96 9.95 -7.79 -37.18
N GLY A 97 11.22 -7.41 -37.42
CA GLY A 97 11.60 -6.02 -37.67
C GLY A 97 10.92 -5.44 -38.91
N HIS A 98 10.85 -6.21 -39.99
CA HIS A 98 10.16 -5.81 -41.22
C HIS A 98 8.65 -5.64 -41.03
N ILE A 99 8.00 -6.60 -40.35
CA ILE A 99 6.57 -6.51 -40.00
C ILE A 99 6.32 -5.26 -39.16
N ARG A 100 7.10 -5.06 -38.10
CA ARG A 100 7.00 -3.90 -37.21
C ARG A 100 7.12 -2.58 -37.96
N LYS A 101 8.13 -2.46 -38.83
CA LYS A 101 8.33 -1.28 -39.69
C LYS A 101 7.10 -0.98 -40.53
N ARG A 102 6.49 -1.99 -41.18
CA ARG A 102 5.26 -1.80 -41.97
C ARG A 102 4.07 -1.35 -41.11
N LEU A 103 3.87 -1.97 -39.94
CA LEU A 103 2.79 -1.59 -39.03
C LEU A 103 2.91 -0.15 -38.53
N ILE A 104 4.14 0.32 -38.26
CA ILE A 104 4.43 1.71 -37.89
C ILE A 104 4.15 2.64 -39.06
N GLN A 105 4.62 2.31 -40.27
CA GLN A 105 4.44 3.14 -41.47
C GLN A 105 2.98 3.26 -41.90
N GLN A 106 2.17 2.22 -41.69
CA GLN A 106 0.72 2.26 -41.89
C GLN A 106 -0.01 3.00 -40.76
N GLY A 107 0.71 3.33 -39.70
CA GLY A 107 0.19 4.03 -38.54
C GLY A 107 -0.76 3.19 -37.70
N TYR A 108 -0.75 1.84 -37.78
CA TYR A 108 -1.71 1.01 -37.05
C TYR A 108 -1.46 0.93 -35.54
N ILE A 109 -0.20 1.05 -35.12
CA ILE A 109 0.15 1.10 -33.70
C ILE A 109 -0.17 2.51 -33.17
N LYS A 110 -1.12 2.61 -32.24
CA LYS A 110 -1.50 3.86 -31.58
C LYS A 110 -0.66 4.12 -30.34
N GLY A 111 -0.32 3.07 -29.61
CA GLY A 111 0.49 3.19 -28.42
C GLY A 111 1.00 1.87 -27.87
N ILE A 112 1.93 1.97 -26.93
CA ILE A 112 2.64 0.86 -26.30
C ILE A 112 2.68 1.10 -24.80
N ILE A 113 2.28 0.12 -24.02
CA ILE A 113 2.30 0.19 -22.56
C ILE A 113 3.19 -0.95 -22.06
N GLY A 114 4.37 -0.62 -21.52
CA GLY A 114 5.25 -1.56 -20.85
C GLY A 114 4.71 -1.87 -19.45
N LEU A 115 4.55 -3.15 -19.14
CA LEU A 115 4.05 -3.60 -17.86
C LEU A 115 5.19 -4.08 -16.95
N PRO A 116 4.96 -4.13 -15.62
CA PRO A 116 5.89 -4.75 -14.69
C PRO A 116 6.26 -6.19 -15.06
N ALA A 117 7.48 -6.59 -14.69
CA ALA A 117 7.88 -8.00 -14.70
C ALA A 117 7.06 -8.82 -13.69
N ASN A 118 7.13 -10.15 -13.76
CA ASN A 118 6.49 -11.07 -12.81
C ASN A 118 4.97 -10.90 -12.61
N LEU A 119 4.23 -10.34 -13.58
CA LEU A 119 2.75 -10.27 -13.52
C LEU A 119 2.06 -11.59 -13.88
N PHE A 120 2.64 -12.38 -14.79
CA PHE A 120 2.00 -13.56 -15.37
C PHE A 120 2.39 -14.85 -14.65
N TYR A 121 1.47 -15.81 -14.58
CA TYR A 121 1.79 -17.18 -14.19
C TYR A 121 2.65 -17.86 -15.26
N GLY A 122 3.59 -18.70 -14.85
CA GLY A 122 4.45 -19.47 -15.77
C GLY A 122 5.63 -18.71 -16.38
N THR A 123 5.75 -17.40 -16.19
CA THR A 123 6.93 -16.63 -16.65
C THR A 123 7.19 -15.40 -15.78
N GLY A 124 8.46 -15.00 -15.68
CA GLY A 124 8.86 -13.76 -15.00
C GLY A 124 9.12 -12.59 -15.95
N ILE A 125 9.06 -12.83 -17.26
CA ILE A 125 9.40 -11.81 -18.25
C ILE A 125 8.39 -10.64 -18.23
N PRO A 126 8.83 -9.39 -18.47
CA PRO A 126 7.93 -8.28 -18.67
C PRO A 126 7.16 -8.43 -19.99
N ALA A 127 5.92 -7.96 -19.98
CA ALA A 127 5.05 -7.92 -21.14
C ALA A 127 4.69 -6.48 -21.48
N CYS A 128 4.23 -6.25 -22.71
CA CYS A 128 3.69 -4.98 -23.14
C CYS A 128 2.28 -5.15 -23.72
N ILE A 129 1.46 -4.11 -23.64
CA ILE A 129 0.22 -3.99 -24.38
C ILE A 129 0.52 -3.15 -25.63
N ILE A 130 0.25 -3.71 -26.81
CA ILE A 130 0.24 -2.95 -28.06
C ILE A 130 -1.21 -2.56 -28.34
N VAL A 131 -1.46 -1.26 -28.38
CA VAL A 131 -2.77 -0.69 -28.72
C VAL A 131 -2.79 -0.37 -30.21
N LEU A 132 -3.72 -0.99 -30.92
CA LEU A 132 -3.95 -0.84 -32.35
C LEU A 132 -5.19 0.02 -32.57
N ASP A 133 -5.15 0.90 -33.56
CA ASP A 133 -6.29 1.72 -33.96
C ASP A 133 -6.22 1.99 -35.46
N LYS A 134 -7.15 1.41 -36.22
CA LYS A 134 -7.22 1.58 -37.68
C LYS A 134 -7.88 2.90 -38.08
N GLU A 135 -8.62 3.52 -37.16
CA GLU A 135 -9.22 4.82 -37.39
C GLU A 135 -8.14 5.89 -37.54
N GLN A 136 -8.19 6.63 -38.65
CA GLN A 136 -7.23 7.69 -38.99
C GLN A 136 -5.76 7.26 -38.96
N ALA A 137 -5.47 5.96 -39.17
CA ALA A 137 -4.12 5.42 -39.09
C ALA A 137 -3.13 6.13 -40.04
N ALA A 138 -3.56 6.44 -41.26
CA ALA A 138 -2.73 7.14 -42.26
C ALA A 138 -2.30 8.56 -41.85
N ALA A 139 -3.04 9.22 -40.94
CA ALA A 139 -2.70 10.56 -40.44
C ALA A 139 -1.81 10.53 -39.18
N ARG A 140 -1.51 9.33 -38.64
CA ARG A 140 -0.82 9.19 -37.36
C ARG A 140 0.68 9.48 -37.52
N LYS A 141 1.17 10.41 -36.70
CA LYS A 141 2.56 10.91 -36.74
C LYS A 141 3.47 10.39 -35.62
N GLY A 142 2.93 9.61 -34.69
CA GLY A 142 3.67 9.12 -33.53
C GLY A 142 2.95 7.98 -32.81
N ILE A 143 3.65 7.39 -31.86
CA ILE A 143 3.17 6.32 -30.99
C ILE A 143 3.24 6.82 -29.56
N PHE A 144 2.12 6.77 -28.84
CA PHE A 144 2.11 7.13 -27.42
C PHE A 144 2.66 5.97 -26.59
N MET A 145 3.79 6.20 -25.91
CA MET A 145 4.48 5.18 -25.14
C MET A 145 4.32 5.43 -23.64
N ILE A 146 4.11 4.36 -22.87
CA ILE A 146 4.05 4.36 -21.42
C ILE A 146 5.00 3.28 -20.89
N ASP A 147 5.91 3.64 -19.99
CA ASP A 147 6.68 2.71 -19.17
C ASP A 147 6.05 2.64 -17.76
N ALA A 148 5.17 1.66 -17.56
CA ALA A 148 4.56 1.39 -16.26
C ALA A 148 5.27 0.29 -15.48
N SER A 149 6.51 -0.06 -15.85
CA SER A 149 7.24 -1.20 -15.27
C SER A 149 7.47 -1.11 -13.75
N LYS A 150 7.44 0.11 -13.20
CA LYS A 150 7.62 0.39 -11.76
C LYS A 150 6.31 0.45 -10.95
N GLY A 151 5.15 0.54 -11.59
CA GLY A 151 3.86 0.67 -10.90
C GLY A 151 3.27 -0.69 -10.52
N PHE A 152 3.61 -1.21 -9.33
CA PHE A 152 3.06 -2.46 -8.81
C PHE A 152 3.25 -2.59 -7.30
N ILE A 153 2.55 -3.55 -6.70
CA ILE A 153 2.87 -4.09 -5.37
C ILE A 153 3.36 -5.55 -5.49
N LYS A 154 4.28 -5.96 -4.62
CA LYS A 154 4.66 -7.38 -4.52
C LYS A 154 3.52 -8.17 -3.87
N ASP A 155 3.23 -9.33 -4.44
CA ASP A 155 2.21 -10.28 -4.01
C ASP A 155 2.80 -11.70 -4.05
N GLY A 156 3.45 -12.07 -2.94
CA GLY A 156 4.27 -13.27 -2.87
C GLY A 156 5.43 -13.24 -3.87
N ASN A 157 5.48 -14.23 -4.77
CA ASN A 157 6.49 -14.32 -5.84
C ASN A 157 6.06 -13.61 -7.14
N LYS A 158 4.92 -12.92 -7.13
CA LYS A 158 4.38 -12.17 -8.27
C LYS A 158 4.29 -10.69 -7.95
N ASN A 159 4.12 -9.91 -9.01
CA ASN A 159 3.74 -8.51 -8.91
C ASN A 159 2.25 -8.41 -9.23
N ARG A 160 1.58 -7.44 -8.61
CA ARG A 160 0.18 -7.12 -8.86
C ARG A 160 0.03 -5.64 -9.14
N LEU A 161 -0.71 -5.31 -10.21
CA LEU A 161 -1.13 -3.93 -10.46
C LEU A 161 -2.20 -3.55 -9.43
N ARG A 162 -2.01 -2.39 -8.79
CA ARG A 162 -3.01 -1.78 -7.92
C ARG A 162 -4.02 -1.02 -8.78
N SER A 163 -5.15 -0.64 -8.19
CA SER A 163 -6.18 0.15 -8.88
C SER A 163 -5.60 1.49 -9.38
N GLN A 164 -4.73 2.13 -8.58
CA GLN A 164 -4.04 3.35 -8.96
C GLN A 164 -3.11 3.19 -10.17
N ASP A 165 -2.41 2.05 -10.26
CA ASP A 165 -1.46 1.79 -11.36
C ASP A 165 -2.23 1.68 -12.68
N ILE A 166 -3.35 0.95 -12.66
CA ILE A 166 -4.24 0.79 -13.83
C ILE A 166 -4.85 2.14 -14.22
N HIS A 167 -5.37 2.89 -13.25
CA HIS A 167 -6.02 4.18 -13.50
C HIS A 167 -5.03 5.18 -14.11
N LYS A 168 -3.84 5.33 -13.52
CA LYS A 168 -2.77 6.22 -14.02
C LYS A 168 -2.38 5.89 -15.46
N ILE A 169 -2.26 4.60 -15.81
CA ILE A 169 -2.00 4.16 -17.19
C ILE A 169 -3.14 4.59 -18.13
N VAL A 170 -4.39 4.34 -17.74
CA VAL A 170 -5.57 4.68 -18.55
C VAL A 170 -5.70 6.19 -18.74
N ASP A 171 -5.50 6.97 -17.68
CA ASP A 171 -5.54 8.43 -17.71
C ASP A 171 -4.46 8.99 -18.64
N ALA A 172 -3.21 8.55 -18.45
CA ALA A 172 -2.08 8.97 -19.28
C ALA A 172 -2.32 8.63 -20.75
N PHE A 173 -2.79 7.40 -21.03
CA PHE A 173 -3.05 6.94 -22.40
C PHE A 173 -4.18 7.70 -23.08
N THR A 174 -5.31 7.86 -22.39
CA THR A 174 -6.53 8.45 -22.95
C THR A 174 -6.33 9.94 -23.21
N LYS A 175 -5.65 10.64 -22.30
CA LYS A 175 -5.37 12.08 -22.40
C LYS A 175 -4.07 12.38 -23.17
N GLN A 176 -3.28 11.35 -23.48
CA GLN A 176 -1.94 11.46 -24.10
C GLN A 176 -1.03 12.46 -23.37
N VAL A 177 -1.04 12.40 -22.04
CA VAL A 177 -0.26 13.33 -21.20
C VAL A 177 1.18 12.85 -21.14
N ASP A 178 2.10 13.71 -21.57
CA ASP A 178 3.54 13.48 -21.38
C ASP A 178 3.88 13.64 -19.90
N MET A 179 4.42 12.59 -19.30
CA MET A 179 4.83 12.56 -17.89
C MET A 179 6.30 12.15 -17.83
N PRO A 180 7.17 12.95 -17.21
CA PRO A 180 8.58 12.63 -17.07
C PRO A 180 8.79 11.21 -16.54
N ARG A 181 9.66 10.44 -17.20
CA ARG A 181 10.01 9.05 -16.85
C ARG A 181 8.89 8.02 -16.94
N PHE A 182 7.69 8.39 -17.38
CA PHE A 182 6.53 7.51 -17.40
C PHE A 182 5.86 7.43 -18.77
N SER A 183 5.58 8.55 -19.42
CA SER A 183 4.87 8.56 -20.72
C SER A 183 5.36 9.65 -21.65
N ARG A 184 5.36 9.35 -22.95
CA ARG A 184 5.78 10.28 -24.00
C ARG A 184 5.13 9.96 -25.35
N MET A 185 4.68 10.98 -26.07
CA MET A 185 4.38 10.87 -27.49
C MET A 185 5.69 10.83 -28.30
N VAL A 186 5.99 9.69 -28.93
CA VAL A 186 7.21 9.51 -29.72
C VAL A 186 6.91 9.67 -31.22
N PRO A 187 7.48 10.67 -31.91
CA PRO A 187 7.26 10.87 -33.34
C PRO A 187 7.80 9.71 -34.19
N VAL A 188 7.11 9.37 -35.28
CA VAL A 188 7.58 8.37 -36.26
C VAL A 188 8.95 8.75 -36.82
N ALA A 189 9.26 10.04 -36.95
CA ALA A 189 10.57 10.52 -37.38
C ALA A 189 11.71 10.14 -36.42
N GLU A 190 11.45 10.13 -35.10
CA GLU A 190 12.41 9.67 -34.09
C GLU A 190 12.54 8.14 -34.11
N ILE A 191 11.42 7.44 -34.34
CA ILE A 191 11.37 5.97 -34.45
C ILE A 191 12.11 5.48 -35.70
N SER A 192 12.02 6.21 -36.82
CA SER A 192 12.65 5.85 -38.09
C SER A 192 14.11 6.32 -38.22
N ASP A 193 14.61 7.11 -37.26
CA ASP A 193 16.01 7.52 -37.22
C ASP A 193 16.94 6.29 -37.24
N PRO A 194 18.08 6.31 -37.97
CA PRO A 194 18.99 5.18 -38.04
C PRO A 194 19.47 4.64 -36.67
N LYS A 195 19.50 5.47 -35.62
CA LYS A 195 19.85 5.05 -34.25
C LYS A 195 18.79 4.15 -33.62
N ASN A 196 17.53 4.31 -34.04
CA ASN A 196 16.39 3.54 -33.55
C ASN A 196 15.95 2.45 -34.53
N ASP A 197 16.01 2.66 -35.85
CA ASP A 197 15.66 1.70 -36.89
C ASP A 197 14.35 0.92 -36.59
N PHE A 198 13.29 1.67 -36.30
CA PHE A 198 11.97 1.13 -35.94
C PHE A 198 11.95 0.22 -34.70
N ASN A 199 12.98 0.27 -33.85
CA ASN A 199 13.03 -0.41 -32.55
C ASN A 199 12.12 0.33 -31.55
N LEU A 200 11.14 -0.35 -30.97
CA LEU A 200 10.16 0.22 -30.05
C LEU A 200 10.49 -0.09 -28.57
N ASN A 201 11.74 -0.47 -28.25
CA ASN A 201 12.13 -0.72 -26.86
C ASN A 201 12.01 0.56 -26.03
N LEU A 202 11.15 0.54 -25.00
CA LEU A 202 10.76 1.72 -24.23
C LEU A 202 11.94 2.54 -23.65
N PRO A 203 13.01 1.93 -23.10
CA PRO A 203 14.16 2.68 -22.57
C PRO A 203 14.92 3.54 -23.59
N ARG A 204 14.66 3.37 -24.91
CA ARG A 204 15.22 4.26 -25.93
C ARG A 204 14.54 5.63 -25.99
N TYR A 205 13.32 5.72 -25.44
CA TYR A 205 12.45 6.88 -25.58
C TYR A 205 12.04 7.50 -24.24
N ILE A 206 11.99 6.67 -23.20
CA ILE A 206 11.62 7.06 -21.84
C ILE A 206 12.75 6.60 -20.91
N ASP A 207 13.43 7.55 -20.30
CA ASP A 207 14.39 7.28 -19.23
C ASP A 207 13.63 7.13 -17.91
N SER A 208 13.41 5.88 -17.50
CA SER A 208 12.76 5.54 -16.23
C SER A 208 13.74 5.33 -15.08
N THR A 209 15.03 5.62 -15.27
CA THR A 209 16.05 5.47 -14.22
C THR A 209 15.86 6.49 -13.10
N GLU A 210 16.16 6.06 -11.88
CA GLU A 210 16.27 6.97 -10.75
C GLU A 210 17.64 7.63 -10.80
N PRO A 211 17.74 8.95 -10.60
CA PRO A 211 19.00 9.64 -10.58
C PRO A 211 19.74 9.18 -9.33
N ASP A 212 20.99 8.77 -9.52
CA ASP A 212 21.85 8.37 -8.42
C ASP A 212 22.03 9.53 -7.44
N ASP A 213 22.12 9.19 -6.17
CA ASP A 213 22.41 10.16 -5.14
C ASP A 213 23.89 10.56 -5.18
N ILE A 214 24.15 11.77 -5.67
CA ILE A 214 25.51 12.24 -5.94
C ILE A 214 26.20 12.60 -4.64
N GLN A 215 27.13 11.75 -4.20
CA GLN A 215 27.96 12.04 -3.03
C GLN A 215 28.90 13.22 -3.29
N ASP A 216 29.01 14.11 -2.30
CA ASP A 216 29.90 15.26 -2.35
C ASP A 216 31.22 14.98 -1.61
N ILE A 217 32.32 14.90 -2.36
CA ILE A 217 33.66 14.66 -1.80
C ILE A 217 34.01 15.77 -0.80
N ASP A 218 33.80 17.03 -1.17
CA ASP A 218 34.11 18.17 -0.30
C ASP A 218 33.20 18.21 0.95
N GLY A 219 31.95 17.76 0.84
CA GLY A 219 31.02 17.51 1.94
C GLY A 219 31.60 16.52 2.94
N HIS A 220 32.09 15.36 2.47
CA HIS A 220 32.74 14.36 3.32
C HIS A 220 34.04 14.86 3.97
N LEU A 221 34.82 15.67 3.25
CA LEU A 221 36.10 16.16 3.75
C LEU A 221 35.94 17.27 4.80
N ARG A 222 34.93 18.14 4.69
CA ARG A 222 34.84 19.36 5.52
C ARG A 222 33.47 19.60 6.17
N GLY A 223 32.51 18.71 5.96
CA GLY A 223 31.18 18.76 6.57
C GLY A 223 30.23 19.73 5.90
N GLY A 224 28.94 19.61 6.20
CA GLY A 224 27.89 20.45 5.62
C GLY A 224 27.26 19.85 4.36
N ILE A 225 25.98 20.16 4.20
CA ILE A 225 25.09 19.62 3.17
C ILE A 225 25.20 20.50 1.91
N PRO A 226 25.51 19.94 0.73
CA PRO A 226 25.51 20.69 -0.52
C PRO A 226 24.17 21.34 -0.81
N THR A 227 24.17 22.62 -1.22
CA THR A 227 22.93 23.34 -1.54
C THR A 227 22.14 22.65 -2.66
N ARG A 228 22.81 21.98 -3.61
CA ARG A 228 22.15 21.20 -4.68
C ARG A 228 21.24 20.09 -4.14
N ASP A 229 21.63 19.45 -3.04
CA ASP A 229 20.87 18.33 -2.46
C ASP A 229 19.61 18.85 -1.76
N LEU A 230 19.69 20.06 -1.19
CA LEU A 230 18.53 20.78 -0.66
C LEU A 230 17.63 21.27 -1.80
N ASP A 231 18.19 21.77 -2.89
CA ASP A 231 17.41 22.24 -4.05
C ASP A 231 16.71 21.10 -4.80
N ALA A 232 17.21 19.85 -4.71
CA ALA A 232 16.51 18.68 -5.19
C ALA A 232 15.15 18.44 -4.47
N LEU A 233 14.96 19.04 -3.29
CA LEU A 233 13.70 19.06 -2.53
C LEU A 233 12.82 20.28 -2.84
N ALA A 234 13.03 20.94 -3.99
CA ALA A 234 12.33 22.16 -4.38
C ALA A 234 10.80 22.06 -4.34
N ASN A 235 10.23 20.88 -4.62
CA ASN A 235 8.79 20.66 -4.51
C ASN A 235 8.27 20.97 -3.10
N TYR A 236 8.98 20.55 -2.04
CA TYR A 236 8.65 20.88 -0.65
C TYR A 236 8.79 22.38 -0.40
N TRP A 237 9.89 22.99 -0.85
CA TRP A 237 10.18 24.40 -0.58
C TRP A 237 9.26 25.38 -1.30
N GLN A 238 8.62 24.96 -2.39
CA GLN A 238 7.56 25.74 -3.04
C GLN A 238 6.30 25.86 -2.16
N VAL A 239 6.08 24.92 -1.25
CA VAL A 239 4.90 24.87 -0.38
C VAL A 239 5.22 25.38 1.02
N ILE A 240 6.38 25.02 1.56
CA ILE A 240 6.82 25.32 2.92
C ILE A 240 8.21 25.98 2.96
N PRO A 241 8.38 27.16 2.32
CA PRO A 241 9.69 27.82 2.20
C PRO A 241 10.29 28.24 3.56
N ALA A 242 9.48 28.69 4.52
CA ALA A 242 9.99 29.09 5.83
C ALA A 242 10.41 27.88 6.68
N VAL A 243 9.86 26.69 6.43
CA VAL A 243 10.38 25.44 7.03
C VAL A 243 11.83 25.20 6.60
N ARG A 244 12.18 25.43 5.32
CA ARG A 244 13.58 25.35 4.86
C ARG A 244 14.47 26.31 5.65
N ALA A 245 14.02 27.56 5.82
CA ALA A 245 14.78 28.58 6.54
C ALA A 245 14.92 28.27 8.05
N ALA A 246 13.93 27.61 8.65
CA ALA A 246 14.00 27.18 10.05
C ALA A 246 15.00 26.02 10.25
N LEU A 247 15.07 25.11 9.28
CA LEU A 247 15.90 23.91 9.35
C LEU A 247 17.37 24.14 8.98
N PHE A 248 17.66 25.09 8.08
CA PHE A 248 18.98 25.23 7.50
C PHE A 248 19.51 26.66 7.59
N VAL A 249 20.80 26.78 7.89
CA VAL A 249 21.56 28.02 7.77
C VAL A 249 22.77 27.80 6.84
N PRO A 250 23.31 28.86 6.22
CA PRO A 250 24.56 28.75 5.47
C PRO A 250 25.67 28.16 6.35
N ALA A 251 26.45 27.23 5.81
CA ALA A 251 27.69 26.80 6.44
C ALA A 251 28.76 27.90 6.26
N ASP A 252 29.92 27.73 6.91
CA ASP A 252 31.04 28.68 6.83
C ASP A 252 31.68 28.81 5.43
N ARG A 253 31.14 28.10 4.43
CA ARG A 253 31.63 28.08 3.05
C ARG A 253 30.49 28.20 2.02
N PRO A 254 30.73 28.89 0.89
CA PRO A 254 29.74 29.00 -0.18
C PRO A 254 29.31 27.65 -0.74
N GLY A 255 28.02 27.50 -1.05
CA GLY A 255 27.46 26.30 -1.67
C GLY A 255 27.13 25.15 -0.70
N TYR A 256 27.28 25.37 0.60
CA TYR A 256 26.94 24.40 1.64
C TYR A 256 26.03 25.02 2.70
N SER A 257 25.21 24.18 3.30
CA SER A 257 24.30 24.52 4.40
C SER A 257 24.54 23.55 5.56
N GLN A 258 24.14 23.94 6.75
CA GLN A 258 24.15 23.09 7.93
C GLN A 258 22.78 23.12 8.59
N LEU A 259 22.47 22.05 9.33
CA LEU A 259 21.27 22.04 10.14
C LEU A 259 21.35 23.13 11.22
N ASN A 260 20.26 23.87 11.37
CA ASN A 260 20.05 24.84 12.42
C ASN A 260 19.38 24.23 13.67
N VAL A 261 19.04 22.95 13.60
CA VAL A 261 18.40 22.17 14.67
C VAL A 261 19.12 20.84 14.84
N ALA A 262 19.00 20.21 16.02
CA ALA A 262 19.55 18.87 16.20
C ALA A 262 18.87 17.88 15.24
N ILE A 263 19.59 16.84 14.80
CA ILE A 263 19.05 15.80 13.91
C ILE A 263 17.80 15.15 14.51
N GLY A 264 17.76 14.96 15.83
CA GLY A 264 16.60 14.46 16.57
C GLY A 264 15.36 15.35 16.46
N ASP A 265 15.57 16.67 16.34
CA ASP A 265 14.52 17.69 16.39
C ASP A 265 13.97 18.07 15.01
N VAL A 266 14.53 17.56 13.92
CA VAL A 266 14.07 17.85 12.54
C VAL A 266 12.58 17.55 12.39
N LYS A 267 12.12 16.41 12.90
CA LYS A 267 10.70 16.02 12.85
C LYS A 267 9.83 17.03 13.62
N ALA A 268 10.20 17.31 14.87
CA ALA A 268 9.45 18.24 15.72
C ALA A 268 9.39 19.65 15.11
N THR A 269 10.48 20.08 14.47
CA THR A 269 10.58 21.37 13.79
C THR A 269 9.62 21.45 12.60
N ILE A 270 9.59 20.44 11.73
CA ILE A 270 8.68 20.40 10.58
C ILE A 270 7.22 20.39 11.05
N PHE A 271 6.85 19.48 11.98
CA PHE A 271 5.48 19.33 12.45
C PHE A 271 4.98 20.53 13.29
N GLY A 272 5.90 21.17 14.01
CA GLY A 272 5.62 22.36 14.81
C GLY A 272 5.43 23.63 13.98
N HIS A 273 5.95 23.67 12.75
CA HIS A 273 5.98 24.88 11.95
C HIS A 273 4.60 25.27 11.41
N THR A 274 4.32 26.58 11.39
CA THR A 274 3.00 27.13 11.00
C THR A 274 2.64 26.83 9.55
N GLU A 275 3.59 26.95 8.61
CA GLU A 275 3.35 26.60 7.20
C GLU A 275 2.98 25.12 7.00
N PHE A 276 3.62 24.21 7.73
CA PHE A 276 3.29 22.79 7.63
C PHE A 276 1.90 22.49 8.20
N ARG A 277 1.53 23.12 9.32
CA ARG A 277 0.16 23.04 9.86
C ARG A 277 -0.88 23.62 8.90
N ALA A 278 -0.57 24.73 8.22
CA ALA A 278 -1.45 25.34 7.22
C ALA A 278 -1.61 24.46 5.97
N PHE A 279 -0.52 23.82 5.53
CA PHE A 279 -0.53 22.82 4.47
C PHE A 279 -1.44 21.64 4.85
N ASN A 280 -1.25 21.04 6.03
CA ASN A 280 -2.11 19.95 6.52
C ASN A 280 -3.58 20.37 6.58
N HIS A 281 -3.87 21.57 7.11
CA HIS A 281 -5.24 22.08 7.18
C HIS A 281 -5.89 22.21 5.80
N THR A 282 -5.14 22.65 4.79
CA THR A 282 -5.63 22.74 3.41
C THR A 282 -6.07 21.37 2.88
N LEU A 283 -5.30 20.32 3.18
CA LEU A 283 -5.59 18.96 2.73
C LEU A 283 -6.73 18.31 3.50
N THR A 284 -6.79 18.52 4.82
CA THR A 284 -7.97 18.13 5.62
C THR A 284 -9.24 18.81 5.11
N ALA A 285 -9.17 20.09 4.72
CA ALA A 285 -10.31 20.81 4.15
C ALA A 285 -10.76 20.25 2.79
N LEU A 286 -9.83 19.85 1.91
CA LEU A 286 -10.17 19.16 0.66
C LEU A 286 -10.92 17.86 0.92
N PHE A 287 -10.46 17.06 1.88
CA PHE A 287 -11.14 15.82 2.25
C PHE A 287 -12.52 16.09 2.86
N GLU A 288 -12.65 17.10 3.72
CA GLU A 288 -13.93 17.49 4.31
C GLU A 288 -14.95 17.93 3.25
N GLN A 289 -14.50 18.66 2.23
CA GLN A 289 -15.33 19.04 1.10
C GLN A 289 -15.79 17.81 0.30
N TRP A 290 -14.88 16.85 0.06
CA TRP A 290 -15.22 15.60 -0.61
C TRP A 290 -16.23 14.77 0.19
N LYS A 291 -16.04 14.65 1.51
CA LYS A 291 -16.99 14.00 2.43
C LYS A 291 -18.36 14.64 2.37
N THR A 292 -18.43 15.96 2.50
CA THR A 292 -19.68 16.72 2.46
C THR A 292 -20.43 16.48 1.15
N THR A 293 -19.71 16.51 0.03
CA THR A 293 -20.27 16.26 -1.31
C THR A 293 -20.83 14.84 -1.47
N ASN A 294 -20.18 13.84 -0.86
CA ASN A 294 -20.50 12.43 -1.08
C ASN A 294 -21.35 11.78 0.02
N THR A 295 -21.53 12.41 1.17
CA THR A 295 -22.29 11.85 2.31
C THR A 295 -23.74 11.56 1.93
N ALA A 296 -24.40 12.47 1.21
CA ALA A 296 -25.78 12.26 0.76
C ALA A 296 -25.90 11.05 -0.19
N ARG A 297 -24.90 10.84 -1.05
CA ARG A 297 -24.83 9.70 -1.97
C ARG A 297 -24.64 8.38 -1.22
N LEU A 298 -23.77 8.37 -0.21
CA LEU A 298 -23.51 7.21 0.64
C LEU A 298 -24.74 6.84 1.48
N LYS A 299 -25.38 7.82 2.14
CA LYS A 299 -26.60 7.61 2.93
C LYS A 299 -27.82 7.26 2.06
N GLY A 300 -27.81 7.67 0.80
CA GLY A 300 -28.87 7.41 -0.17
C GLY A 300 -28.86 6.01 -0.80
N LEU A 301 -27.99 5.09 -0.36
CA LEU A 301 -28.02 3.71 -0.84
C LEU A 301 -29.35 3.04 -0.50
N ALA A 302 -29.85 2.25 -1.44
CA ALA A 302 -31.13 1.54 -1.32
C ALA A 302 -31.06 0.22 -2.08
N ILE A 303 -32.07 -0.63 -1.86
CA ILE A 303 -32.21 -1.92 -2.53
C ILE A 303 -32.19 -1.74 -4.05
N GLY A 304 -31.40 -2.56 -4.76
CA GLY A 304 -31.21 -2.46 -6.20
C GLY A 304 -30.24 -1.37 -6.65
N GLY A 305 -29.52 -0.75 -5.71
CA GLY A 305 -28.42 0.18 -5.99
C GLY A 305 -27.32 -0.43 -6.87
N LYS A 306 -26.44 0.43 -7.41
CA LYS A 306 -25.36 0.02 -8.32
C LYS A 306 -23.98 0.23 -7.67
N PRO A 307 -23.45 -0.74 -6.92
CA PRO A 307 -22.17 -0.62 -6.20
C PRO A 307 -21.01 -0.15 -7.08
N LYS A 308 -20.89 -0.70 -8.30
CA LYS A 308 -19.84 -0.31 -9.25
C LYS A 308 -19.92 1.15 -9.70
N ALA A 309 -21.13 1.69 -9.88
CA ALA A 309 -21.32 3.09 -10.24
C ALA A 309 -21.04 4.03 -9.06
N LEU A 310 -21.37 3.58 -7.84
CA LEU A 310 -21.05 4.29 -6.60
C LEU A 310 -19.53 4.45 -6.45
N ILE A 311 -18.78 3.35 -6.37
CA ILE A 311 -17.32 3.41 -6.15
C ILE A 311 -16.60 4.17 -7.26
N HIS A 312 -17.03 3.99 -8.52
CA HIS A 312 -16.50 4.78 -9.62
C HIS A 312 -16.65 6.27 -9.34
N THR A 313 -17.86 6.73 -8.98
CA THR A 313 -18.05 8.16 -8.76
C THR A 313 -17.29 8.67 -7.53
N LEU A 314 -17.32 7.93 -6.42
CA LEU A 314 -16.59 8.30 -5.21
C LEU A 314 -15.08 8.44 -5.47
N SER A 315 -14.52 7.48 -6.20
CA SER A 315 -13.09 7.44 -6.48
C SER A 315 -12.64 8.49 -7.50
N GLU A 316 -13.43 8.78 -8.53
CA GLU A 316 -13.15 9.90 -9.45
C GLU A 316 -13.28 11.25 -8.75
N ASP A 317 -14.33 11.46 -7.94
CA ASP A 317 -14.51 12.70 -7.18
C ASP A 317 -13.35 12.93 -6.20
N LEU A 318 -12.83 11.85 -5.59
CA LEU A 318 -11.70 11.91 -4.67
C LEU A 318 -10.40 12.24 -5.41
N LEU A 319 -10.15 11.54 -6.52
CA LEU A 319 -8.98 11.77 -7.36
C LEU A 319 -8.94 13.23 -7.84
N GLU A 320 -10.06 13.76 -8.33
CA GLU A 320 -10.15 15.15 -8.81
C GLU A 320 -9.96 16.18 -7.68
N ALA A 321 -10.50 15.93 -6.50
CA ALA A 321 -10.30 16.80 -5.34
C ALA A 321 -8.80 16.90 -4.98
N PHE A 322 -8.08 15.78 -5.01
CA PHE A 322 -6.67 15.70 -4.63
C PHE A 322 -5.69 16.01 -5.77
N ARG A 323 -6.10 16.15 -7.04
CA ARG A 323 -5.22 16.66 -8.11
C ARG A 323 -4.64 18.05 -7.79
N LYS A 324 -5.30 18.82 -6.93
CA LYS A 324 -4.90 20.16 -6.50
C LYS A 324 -4.06 20.16 -5.22
N ALA A 325 -3.87 19.00 -4.59
CA ALA A 325 -3.10 18.85 -3.37
C ALA A 325 -1.60 18.88 -3.70
N PRO A 326 -0.83 19.90 -3.30
CA PRO A 326 0.60 19.88 -3.53
C PRO A 326 1.25 18.79 -2.67
N LEU A 327 2.40 18.27 -3.13
CA LEU A 327 3.20 17.21 -2.46
C LEU A 327 2.57 15.82 -2.36
N LEU A 328 1.27 15.66 -2.64
CA LEU A 328 0.61 14.36 -2.66
C LEU A 328 0.42 13.89 -4.09
N ASP A 329 0.60 12.58 -4.32
CA ASP A 329 0.08 11.95 -5.55
C ASP A 329 -1.41 11.62 -5.32
N ALA A 330 -2.29 12.24 -6.09
CA ALA A 330 -3.73 11.99 -6.01
C ALA A 330 -4.09 10.51 -6.22
N TYR A 331 -3.25 9.77 -6.97
CA TYR A 331 -3.41 8.33 -7.17
C TYR A 331 -3.15 7.51 -5.89
N ASP A 332 -2.32 7.99 -4.96
CA ASP A 332 -2.11 7.32 -3.67
C ASP A 332 -3.36 7.44 -2.78
N VAL A 333 -3.97 8.63 -2.72
CA VAL A 333 -5.25 8.84 -2.00
C VAL A 333 -6.40 8.04 -2.63
N TYR A 334 -6.46 7.99 -3.97
CA TYR A 334 -7.37 7.10 -4.69
C TYR A 334 -7.16 5.64 -4.29
N GLN A 335 -5.91 5.18 -4.15
CA GLN A 335 -5.62 3.80 -3.80
C GLN A 335 -6.09 3.44 -2.39
N HIS A 336 -6.00 4.36 -1.43
CA HIS A 336 -6.51 4.13 -0.07
C HIS A 336 -8.01 3.81 -0.09
N LEU A 337 -8.80 4.61 -0.83
CA LEU A 337 -10.23 4.31 -1.03
C LEU A 337 -10.44 2.96 -1.73
N MET A 338 -9.64 2.64 -2.75
CA MET A 338 -9.80 1.38 -3.48
C MET A 338 -9.39 0.13 -2.66
N ASN A 339 -8.41 0.26 -1.75
CA ASN A 339 -8.07 -0.78 -0.78
C ASN A 339 -9.24 -0.98 0.18
N TYR A 340 -9.69 0.09 0.82
CA TYR A 340 -10.79 0.03 1.77
C TYR A 340 -12.09 -0.49 1.13
N TRP A 341 -12.35 -0.10 -0.12
CA TRP A 341 -13.42 -0.69 -0.93
C TRP A 341 -13.27 -2.19 -1.05
N SER A 342 -12.12 -2.68 -1.51
CA SER A 342 -11.93 -4.11 -1.74
C SER A 342 -11.94 -4.95 -0.45
N GLU A 343 -11.53 -4.37 0.67
CA GLU A 343 -11.34 -5.08 1.94
C GLU A 343 -12.57 -5.05 2.85
N THR A 344 -13.42 -4.01 2.76
CA THR A 344 -14.52 -3.82 3.71
C THR A 344 -15.75 -3.20 3.05
N MET A 345 -15.62 -2.02 2.46
CA MET A 345 -16.79 -1.24 2.05
C MET A 345 -17.59 -1.89 0.90
N GLN A 346 -16.95 -2.69 0.06
CA GLN A 346 -17.64 -3.44 -1.00
C GLN A 346 -18.71 -4.35 -0.41
N ASP A 347 -18.35 -5.21 0.55
CA ASP A 347 -19.27 -6.18 1.14
C ASP A 347 -20.41 -5.46 1.86
N ASP A 348 -20.10 -4.41 2.64
CA ASP A 348 -21.11 -3.58 3.30
C ASP A 348 -22.12 -2.99 2.30
N VAL A 349 -21.62 -2.42 1.20
CA VAL A 349 -22.48 -1.83 0.17
C VAL A 349 -23.32 -2.91 -0.51
N TYR A 350 -22.76 -4.09 -0.78
CA TYR A 350 -23.51 -5.21 -1.35
C TYR A 350 -24.63 -5.70 -0.43
N MET A 351 -24.38 -5.77 0.88
CA MET A 351 -25.41 -6.07 1.88
C MET A 351 -26.52 -5.01 1.88
N ILE A 352 -26.16 -3.73 1.90
CA ILE A 352 -27.14 -2.63 1.93
C ILE A 352 -28.01 -2.61 0.66
N VAL A 353 -27.43 -2.84 -0.53
CA VAL A 353 -28.22 -2.86 -1.78
C VAL A 353 -29.01 -4.16 -1.98
N GLY A 354 -28.68 -5.22 -1.25
CA GLY A 354 -29.43 -6.48 -1.24
C GLY A 354 -30.60 -6.43 -0.26
N ASP A 355 -30.31 -6.10 0.99
CA ASP A 355 -31.23 -6.30 2.12
C ASP A 355 -31.82 -4.98 2.64
N GLY A 356 -31.19 -3.84 2.31
CA GLY A 356 -31.51 -2.53 2.88
C GLY A 356 -30.88 -2.34 4.26
N TRP A 357 -30.74 -1.07 4.68
CA TRP A 357 -30.02 -0.67 5.90
C TRP A 357 -30.49 -1.39 7.18
N LYS A 358 -31.80 -1.57 7.35
CA LYS A 358 -32.41 -2.12 8.56
C LYS A 358 -32.23 -3.62 8.71
N GLU A 359 -32.17 -4.35 7.62
CA GLU A 359 -31.94 -5.80 7.65
C GLU A 359 -30.44 -6.10 7.66
N ALA A 360 -29.65 -5.37 6.87
CA ALA A 360 -28.20 -5.54 6.78
C ALA A 360 -27.45 -5.31 8.11
N VAL A 361 -27.99 -4.47 9.01
CA VAL A 361 -27.35 -4.22 10.33
C VAL A 361 -27.59 -5.33 11.36
N LYS A 362 -28.53 -6.26 11.11
CA LYS A 362 -28.89 -7.27 12.11
C LYS A 362 -27.74 -8.27 12.29
N PRO A 363 -27.25 -8.48 13.52
CA PRO A 363 -26.22 -9.48 13.76
C PRO A 363 -26.70 -10.89 13.38
N ARG A 364 -25.87 -11.62 12.64
CA ARG A 364 -26.12 -13.00 12.25
C ARG A 364 -25.74 -13.95 13.38
N LEU A 365 -26.60 -14.93 13.64
CA LEU A 365 -26.30 -16.00 14.59
C LEU A 365 -25.28 -16.98 13.97
N LEU A 366 -24.17 -17.23 14.67
CA LEU A 366 -23.20 -18.24 14.28
C LEU A 366 -23.66 -19.62 14.78
N ILE A 367 -23.95 -20.51 13.84
CA ILE A 367 -24.21 -21.92 14.11
C ILE A 367 -22.88 -22.65 14.00
N GLU A 368 -22.48 -23.40 15.03
CA GLU A 368 -21.23 -24.17 15.01
C GLU A 368 -21.31 -25.29 13.97
N ASP A 369 -20.75 -25.05 12.78
CA ASP A 369 -20.51 -26.08 11.78
C ASP A 369 -19.04 -26.53 11.85
N LYS A 370 -18.78 -27.82 11.66
CA LYS A 370 -17.45 -28.44 11.75
C LYS A 370 -16.47 -27.92 10.69
N LYS A 371 -16.95 -27.18 9.67
CA LYS A 371 -16.17 -26.73 8.51
C LYS A 371 -15.72 -25.26 8.55
N THR A 372 -16.34 -24.40 9.37
CA THR A 372 -16.00 -22.96 9.42
C THR A 372 -15.92 -22.48 10.87
N LYS A 373 -14.71 -22.13 11.31
CA LYS A 373 -14.46 -21.51 12.62
C LYS A 373 -14.49 -19.98 12.49
N GLU A 374 -15.66 -19.42 12.25
CA GLU A 374 -15.83 -17.96 12.31
C GLU A 374 -15.77 -17.48 13.77
N LYS A 375 -15.01 -16.40 14.02
CA LYS A 375 -14.92 -15.77 15.35
C LYS A 375 -16.14 -14.88 15.56
N ALA A 376 -16.83 -15.09 16.68
CA ALA A 376 -17.93 -14.25 17.12
C ALA A 376 -17.44 -12.85 17.48
N ASP A 377 -18.25 -11.83 17.18
CA ASP A 377 -17.97 -10.44 17.58
C ASP A 377 -18.48 -10.16 19.00
N PHE A 378 -19.54 -10.83 19.43
CA PHE A 378 -20.04 -10.80 20.82
C PHE A 378 -20.91 -12.02 21.12
N ILE A 379 -21.16 -12.27 22.41
CA ILE A 379 -21.90 -13.44 22.90
C ILE A 379 -23.07 -12.99 23.77
N ILE A 380 -24.26 -13.57 23.57
CA ILE A 380 -25.40 -13.41 24.48
C ILE A 380 -25.76 -14.79 25.03
N GLY A 381 -25.52 -14.99 26.32
CA GLY A 381 -25.74 -16.29 26.97
C GLY A 381 -24.86 -17.38 26.35
N LYS A 382 -25.46 -18.27 25.55
CA LYS A 382 -24.75 -19.33 24.81
C LYS A 382 -24.69 -19.09 23.29
N GLN A 383 -25.32 -18.02 22.81
CA GLN A 383 -25.41 -17.70 21.39
C GLN A 383 -24.28 -16.78 20.97
N LYS A 384 -23.63 -17.12 19.86
CA LYS A 384 -22.52 -16.37 19.27
C LYS A 384 -23.03 -15.56 18.08
N PHE A 385 -22.74 -14.27 18.04
CA PHE A 385 -23.20 -13.38 16.98
C PHE A 385 -22.05 -12.80 16.17
N LYS A 386 -22.29 -12.58 14.88
CA LYS A 386 -21.42 -11.86 13.94
C LYS A 386 -22.14 -10.60 13.47
N ALA A 387 -21.54 -9.43 13.65
CA ALA A 387 -22.07 -8.16 13.19
C ALA A 387 -21.24 -7.69 11.99
N GLU A 388 -21.74 -7.98 10.80
CA GLU A 388 -21.02 -7.76 9.53
C GLU A 388 -20.98 -6.27 9.18
N LEU A 389 -22.15 -5.60 9.14
CA LEU A 389 -22.24 -4.21 8.70
C LEU A 389 -21.72 -3.19 9.72
N VAL A 390 -22.10 -3.33 11.00
CA VAL A 390 -21.66 -2.42 12.07
C VAL A 390 -20.97 -3.23 13.15
N PRO A 391 -19.65 -3.11 13.34
CA PRO A 391 -18.94 -3.79 14.42
C PRO A 391 -19.34 -3.29 15.83
N PRO A 392 -19.31 -4.14 16.87
CA PRO A 392 -19.60 -3.73 18.26
C PRO A 392 -18.76 -2.54 18.74
N ALA A 393 -17.49 -2.48 18.33
CA ALA A 393 -16.59 -1.39 18.69
C ALA A 393 -17.14 0.00 18.30
N LEU A 394 -17.84 0.12 17.16
CA LEU A 394 -18.46 1.39 16.76
C LEU A 394 -19.66 1.76 17.64
N LEU A 395 -20.48 0.77 18.01
CA LEU A 395 -21.59 0.99 18.94
C LEU A 395 -21.07 1.42 20.32
N ILE A 396 -20.02 0.77 20.81
CA ILE A 396 -19.40 1.08 22.09
C ILE A 396 -18.84 2.50 22.06
N ALA A 397 -18.02 2.83 21.06
CA ALA A 397 -17.42 4.15 20.93
C ALA A 397 -18.47 5.27 20.87
N ARG A 398 -19.61 5.03 20.19
CA ARG A 398 -20.64 6.06 20.01
C ARG A 398 -21.62 6.17 21.18
N TYR A 399 -22.04 5.06 21.78
CA TYR A 399 -23.15 5.04 22.73
C TYR A 399 -22.75 4.65 24.15
N PHE A 400 -21.61 3.99 24.32
CA PHE A 400 -21.14 3.48 25.62
C PHE A 400 -19.67 3.84 25.92
N PRO A 401 -19.20 5.08 25.63
CA PRO A 401 -17.80 5.44 25.86
C PRO A 401 -17.43 5.40 27.35
N ASP A 402 -18.37 5.75 28.24
CA ASP A 402 -18.14 5.72 29.70
C ASP A 402 -17.96 4.29 30.22
N ASP A 403 -18.73 3.34 29.68
CA ASP A 403 -18.59 1.92 30.02
C ASP A 403 -17.22 1.38 29.56
N GLN A 404 -16.78 1.74 28.36
CA GLN A 404 -15.46 1.37 27.86
C GLN A 404 -14.35 2.01 28.70
N THR A 405 -14.47 3.30 29.01
CA THR A 405 -13.50 4.02 29.86
C THR A 405 -13.38 3.40 31.26
N ALA A 406 -14.50 2.96 31.84
CA ALA A 406 -14.49 2.27 33.12
C ALA A 406 -13.79 0.90 33.06
N ILE A 407 -13.94 0.16 31.95
CA ILE A 407 -13.22 -1.08 31.70
C ILE A 407 -11.72 -0.80 31.52
N ASP A 408 -11.36 0.18 30.70
CA ASP A 408 -9.98 0.57 30.42
C ASP A 408 -9.25 0.99 31.72
N GLN A 409 -9.95 1.71 32.62
CA GLN A 409 -9.40 2.07 33.93
C GLN A 409 -9.16 0.84 34.79
N LEU A 410 -10.10 -0.11 34.85
CA LEU A 410 -9.90 -1.35 35.60
C LEU A 410 -8.75 -2.19 35.02
N GLU A 411 -8.58 -2.20 33.70
CA GLU A 411 -7.45 -2.87 33.03
C GLU A 411 -6.11 -2.20 33.36
N ALA A 412 -6.07 -0.86 33.41
CA ALA A 412 -4.91 -0.11 33.87
C ALA A 412 -4.59 -0.37 35.36
N ASP A 413 -5.61 -0.48 36.21
CA ASP A 413 -5.46 -0.82 37.63
C ASP A 413 -4.90 -2.24 37.81
N VAL A 414 -5.33 -3.20 36.96
CA VAL A 414 -4.76 -4.56 36.93
C VAL A 414 -3.30 -4.52 36.51
N ALA A 415 -2.95 -3.82 35.43
CA ALA A 415 -1.57 -3.72 34.96
C ALA A 415 -0.64 -3.10 36.03
N THR A 416 -1.14 -2.08 36.74
CA THR A 416 -0.44 -1.47 37.88
C THR A 416 -0.25 -2.47 39.02
N THR A 417 -1.29 -3.24 39.35
CA THR A 417 -1.22 -4.27 40.40
C THR A 417 -0.25 -5.40 40.01
N GLU A 418 -0.25 -5.84 38.75
CA GLU A 418 0.68 -6.84 38.22
C GLU A 418 2.13 -6.36 38.29
N GLN A 419 2.39 -5.09 37.98
CA GLN A 419 3.72 -4.50 38.15
C GLN A 419 4.17 -4.52 39.63
N GLN A 420 3.30 -4.14 40.56
CA GLN A 420 3.61 -4.17 42.01
C GLN A 420 3.88 -5.59 42.51
N ILE A 421 3.15 -6.58 42.00
CA ILE A 421 3.36 -8.00 42.31
C ILE A 421 4.74 -8.44 41.85
N GLU A 422 5.14 -8.09 40.61
CA GLU A 422 6.45 -8.48 40.08
C GLU A 422 7.60 -7.75 40.79
N GLU A 423 7.45 -6.45 41.11
CA GLU A 423 8.42 -5.69 41.90
C GLU A 423 8.69 -6.35 43.27
N LEU A 424 7.63 -6.66 44.04
CA LEU A 424 7.75 -7.35 45.33
C LEU A 424 8.35 -8.75 45.19
N LYS A 425 8.03 -9.46 44.10
CA LYS A 425 8.59 -10.77 43.82
C LYS A 425 10.09 -10.66 43.53
N GLU A 426 10.53 -9.74 42.69
CA GLU A 426 11.94 -9.53 42.38
C GLU A 426 12.75 -9.13 43.63
N GLU A 427 12.20 -8.27 44.48
CA GLU A 427 12.85 -7.83 45.72
C GLU A 427 13.01 -8.96 46.76
N HIS A 428 12.09 -9.92 46.80
CA HIS A 428 12.00 -10.90 47.88
C HIS A 428 12.09 -12.38 47.46
N SER A 429 12.52 -12.67 46.22
CA SER A 429 12.63 -14.04 45.68
C SER A 429 14.00 -14.71 45.77
N GLY A 430 15.03 -14.05 46.31
CA GLY A 430 16.37 -14.63 46.51
C GLY A 430 16.39 -15.82 47.49
N GLU A 431 17.51 -16.55 47.59
CA GLU A 431 17.65 -17.73 48.48
C GLU A 431 17.41 -17.40 49.97
N GLU A 432 17.64 -16.16 50.40
CA GLU A 432 17.29 -15.63 51.75
C GLU A 432 16.08 -14.67 51.71
N GLY A 433 15.33 -14.66 50.61
CA GLY A 433 14.22 -13.74 50.35
C GLY A 433 12.95 -14.12 51.12
N LEU A 434 12.19 -13.11 51.53
CA LEU A 434 10.97 -13.25 52.34
C LEU A 434 9.80 -13.94 51.60
N LEU A 435 9.94 -14.23 50.30
CA LEU A 435 8.98 -15.00 49.50
C LEU A 435 9.53 -16.35 49.02
N ALA A 436 10.77 -16.72 49.34
CA ALA A 436 11.42 -17.93 48.83
C ALA A 436 10.59 -19.21 49.08
N GLU A 437 9.99 -19.31 50.27
CA GLU A 437 9.23 -20.47 50.74
C GLU A 437 7.84 -20.63 50.10
N VAL A 438 7.37 -19.63 49.33
CA VAL A 438 6.06 -19.66 48.66
C VAL A 438 6.13 -19.74 47.14
N ILE A 439 7.36 -19.77 46.59
CA ILE A 439 7.65 -19.94 45.16
C ILE A 439 7.62 -21.43 44.82
N ASP A 440 6.84 -21.81 43.81
CA ASP A 440 6.82 -23.18 43.30
C ASP A 440 8.04 -23.50 42.40
N ASP A 441 8.22 -24.78 42.05
CA ASP A 441 9.32 -25.25 41.17
C ASP A 441 9.34 -24.59 39.77
N ARG A 442 8.29 -23.83 39.42
CA ARG A 442 8.14 -23.10 38.15
C ARG A 442 8.29 -21.59 38.32
N GLY A 443 8.64 -21.11 39.51
CA GLY A 443 8.83 -19.68 39.78
C GLY A 443 7.53 -18.89 40.00
N ASN A 444 6.40 -19.56 40.27
CA ASN A 444 5.11 -18.91 40.51
C ASN A 444 4.76 -18.90 41.99
N ILE A 445 4.09 -17.83 42.42
CA ILE A 445 3.54 -17.69 43.76
C ILE A 445 2.02 -17.70 43.64
N THR A 446 1.34 -18.55 44.41
CA THR A 446 -0.11 -18.68 44.35
C THR A 446 -0.76 -18.15 45.62
N LYS A 447 -2.02 -17.71 45.53
CA LYS A 447 -2.82 -17.34 46.72
C LYS A 447 -2.81 -18.46 47.78
N GLY A 448 -2.84 -19.72 47.35
CA GLY A 448 -2.84 -20.88 48.24
C GLY A 448 -1.55 -21.03 49.04
N THR A 449 -0.40 -20.93 48.37
CA THR A 449 0.92 -21.08 49.02
C THR A 449 1.19 -19.95 50.02
N VAL A 450 0.89 -18.70 49.63
CA VAL A 450 1.01 -17.53 50.51
C VAL A 450 0.10 -17.64 51.72
N THR A 451 -1.16 -18.05 51.54
CA THR A 451 -2.12 -18.20 52.65
C THR A 451 -1.70 -19.31 53.63
N SER A 452 -1.08 -20.39 53.15
CA SER A 452 -0.55 -21.45 54.02
C SER A 452 0.61 -20.91 54.85
N ARG A 453 1.59 -20.28 54.19
CA ARG A 453 2.79 -19.75 54.86
C ARG A 453 2.47 -18.70 55.91
N ILE A 454 1.49 -17.84 55.65
CA ILE A 454 0.98 -16.86 56.63
C ILE A 454 0.44 -17.55 57.89
N LYS A 455 -0.20 -18.72 57.78
CA LYS A 455 -0.70 -19.47 58.94
C LYS A 455 0.44 -20.12 59.71
N ASP A 456 1.43 -20.64 58.99
CA ASP A 456 2.56 -21.36 59.58
C ASP A 456 3.52 -20.42 60.34
N THR A 457 3.60 -19.15 59.92
CA THR A 457 4.52 -18.12 60.45
C THR A 457 3.87 -17.16 61.46
N LYS A 458 2.62 -17.42 61.88
CA LYS A 458 1.80 -16.45 62.62
C LYS A 458 2.28 -16.15 64.05
N ASP A 459 2.85 -17.15 64.73
CA ASP A 459 3.22 -17.09 66.14
C ASP A 459 4.74 -17.13 66.37
N ASP A 460 5.53 -17.01 65.29
CA ASP A 460 6.99 -17.00 65.33
C ASP A 460 7.53 -15.55 65.38
N PRO A 461 8.26 -15.16 66.44
CA PRO A 461 8.85 -13.82 66.57
C PRO A 461 9.88 -13.50 65.48
N ASP A 462 10.50 -14.51 64.88
CA ASP A 462 11.59 -14.34 63.91
C ASP A 462 11.05 -14.10 62.48
N THR A 463 9.75 -14.30 62.24
CA THR A 463 9.10 -14.21 60.91
C THR A 463 8.21 -12.96 60.73
N VAL A 464 8.37 -11.94 61.58
CA VAL A 464 7.50 -10.75 61.58
C VAL A 464 7.53 -9.99 60.24
N GLU A 465 8.72 -9.77 59.68
CA GLU A 465 8.88 -9.08 58.38
C GLU A 465 8.45 -9.97 57.21
N GLU A 466 8.73 -11.27 57.26
CA GLU A 466 8.23 -12.25 56.28
C GLU A 466 6.70 -12.21 56.21
N HIS A 467 6.06 -12.29 57.37
CA HIS A 467 4.61 -12.27 57.50
C HIS A 467 3.98 -10.94 57.04
N LYS A 468 4.71 -9.82 57.14
CA LYS A 468 4.28 -8.52 56.59
C LYS A 468 4.30 -8.54 55.06
N ILE A 469 5.40 -8.95 54.45
CA ILE A 469 5.53 -9.04 52.98
C ILE A 469 4.54 -10.05 52.40
N LEU A 470 4.38 -11.22 53.04
CA LEU A 470 3.39 -12.21 52.62
C LEU A 470 1.96 -11.65 52.63
N LYS A 471 1.61 -10.82 53.62
CA LYS A 471 0.28 -10.16 53.67
C LYS A 471 0.12 -9.11 52.59
N GLU A 472 1.15 -8.34 52.30
CA GLU A 472 1.14 -7.33 51.23
C GLU A 472 1.00 -8.01 49.85
N TYR A 473 1.78 -9.06 49.60
CA TYR A 473 1.69 -9.87 48.39
C TYR A 473 0.31 -10.55 48.26
N LEU A 474 -0.23 -11.09 49.35
CA LEU A 474 -1.58 -11.67 49.36
C LEU A 474 -2.66 -10.63 49.02
N ALA A 475 -2.55 -9.42 49.58
CA ALA A 475 -3.50 -8.34 49.31
C ALA A 475 -3.50 -7.94 47.83
N LEU A 476 -2.32 -7.87 47.21
CA LEU A 476 -2.19 -7.59 45.77
C LEU A 476 -2.77 -8.71 44.91
N LEU A 477 -2.51 -9.99 45.23
CA LEU A 477 -3.13 -11.13 44.53
C LEU A 477 -4.68 -11.11 44.64
N GLU A 478 -5.20 -10.74 45.80
CA GLU A 478 -6.64 -10.60 46.01
C GLU A 478 -7.24 -9.43 45.23
N GLN A 479 -6.55 -8.28 45.24
CA GLN A 479 -6.92 -7.10 44.46
C GLN A 479 -6.92 -7.37 42.96
N GLU A 480 -5.88 -8.03 42.44
CA GLU A 480 -5.77 -8.44 41.04
C GLU A 480 -6.93 -9.36 40.65
N THR A 481 -7.20 -10.40 41.47
CA THR A 481 -8.29 -11.35 41.23
C THR A 481 -9.66 -10.66 41.22
N GLU A 482 -9.91 -9.79 42.18
CA GLU A 482 -11.17 -9.05 42.31
C GLU A 482 -11.35 -8.03 41.18
N THR A 483 -10.28 -7.33 40.78
CA THR A 483 -10.34 -6.36 39.67
C THR A 483 -10.54 -7.09 38.34
N LYS A 484 -9.88 -8.23 38.11
CA LYS A 484 -10.14 -9.11 36.97
C LYS A 484 -11.58 -9.65 36.95
N ARG A 485 -12.19 -9.89 38.12
CA ARG A 485 -13.62 -10.24 38.22
C ARG A 485 -14.51 -9.09 37.78
N LYS A 486 -14.25 -7.86 38.28
CA LYS A 486 -14.98 -6.64 37.91
C LYS A 486 -14.91 -6.36 36.41
N ILE A 487 -13.74 -6.53 35.79
CA ILE A 487 -13.56 -6.40 34.33
C ILE A 487 -14.51 -7.35 33.59
N LYS A 488 -14.52 -8.64 33.94
CA LYS A 488 -15.40 -9.63 33.30
C LYS A 488 -16.88 -9.30 33.46
N GLU A 489 -17.28 -8.78 34.61
CA GLU A 489 -18.66 -8.35 34.87
C GLU A 489 -19.05 -7.12 34.06
N ALA A 490 -18.17 -6.11 34.02
CA ALA A 490 -18.35 -4.90 33.22
C ALA A 490 -18.40 -5.20 31.72
N GLN A 491 -17.50 -6.05 31.21
CA GLN A 491 -17.50 -6.51 29.82
C GLN A 491 -18.81 -7.22 29.46
N LYS A 492 -19.28 -8.15 30.31
CA LYS A 492 -20.57 -8.85 30.09
C LYS A 492 -21.76 -7.88 30.11
N ALA A 493 -21.74 -6.88 30.99
CA ALA A 493 -22.78 -5.85 31.04
C ALA A 493 -22.76 -4.98 29.77
N LEU A 494 -21.58 -4.62 29.27
CA LEU A 494 -21.39 -3.87 28.03
C LEU A 494 -21.88 -4.66 26.82
N GLU A 495 -21.53 -5.94 26.70
CA GLU A 495 -22.02 -6.83 25.63
C GLU A 495 -23.55 -6.90 25.60
N ALA A 496 -24.19 -6.99 26.77
CA ALA A 496 -25.65 -6.97 26.88
C ALA A 496 -26.26 -5.63 26.43
N LYS A 497 -25.63 -4.50 26.79
CA LYS A 497 -26.04 -3.15 26.31
C LYS A 497 -25.91 -3.02 24.79
N VAL A 498 -24.80 -3.49 24.23
CA VAL A 498 -24.54 -3.51 22.78
C VAL A 498 -25.57 -4.35 22.04
N ALA A 499 -25.83 -5.56 22.50
CA ALA A 499 -26.87 -6.43 21.96
C ALA A 499 -28.26 -5.77 21.95
N ALA A 500 -28.63 -5.14 23.08
CA ALA A 500 -29.89 -4.43 23.18
C ALA A 500 -29.96 -3.20 22.26
N LYS A 501 -28.82 -2.54 22.00
CA LYS A 501 -28.75 -1.39 21.10
C LYS A 501 -28.93 -1.78 19.64
N TYR A 502 -28.37 -2.90 19.16
CA TYR A 502 -28.61 -3.40 17.80
C TYR A 502 -30.11 -3.53 17.47
N GLY A 503 -30.89 -4.08 18.40
CA GLY A 503 -32.35 -4.22 18.22
C GLY A 503 -33.13 -2.91 18.18
N LYS A 504 -32.51 -1.78 18.57
CA LYS A 504 -33.12 -0.45 18.68
C LYS A 504 -32.57 0.56 17.67
N LEU A 505 -31.56 0.22 16.89
CA LEU A 505 -30.96 1.15 15.92
C LEU A 505 -31.98 1.59 14.88
N SER A 506 -32.26 2.88 14.80
CA SER A 506 -33.01 3.48 13.69
C SER A 506 -32.20 3.44 12.39
N GLU A 507 -32.86 3.57 11.24
CA GLU A 507 -32.15 3.60 9.95
C GLU A 507 -31.14 4.75 9.87
N GLU A 508 -31.49 5.93 10.38
CA GLU A 508 -30.59 7.09 10.40
C GLU A 508 -29.38 6.88 11.33
N GLU A 509 -29.56 6.20 12.46
CA GLU A 509 -28.43 5.79 13.30
C GLU A 509 -27.52 4.80 12.58
N VAL A 510 -28.07 3.81 11.86
CA VAL A 510 -27.28 2.85 11.07
C VAL A 510 -26.50 3.59 9.98
N LYS A 511 -27.15 4.47 9.21
CA LYS A 511 -26.48 5.28 8.19
C LYS A 511 -25.35 6.11 8.79
N THR A 512 -25.55 6.66 9.98
CA THR A 512 -24.52 7.46 10.64
C THR A 512 -23.33 6.60 11.09
N LEU A 513 -23.59 5.46 11.74
CA LEU A 513 -22.53 4.51 12.15
C LEU A 513 -21.73 3.98 10.95
N VAL A 514 -22.40 3.61 9.88
CA VAL A 514 -21.76 3.02 8.69
C VAL A 514 -21.06 4.09 7.86
N VAL A 515 -21.74 5.19 7.53
CA VAL A 515 -21.18 6.20 6.62
C VAL A 515 -20.15 7.06 7.35
N GLU A 516 -20.50 7.64 8.49
CA GLU A 516 -19.64 8.61 9.16
C GLU A 516 -18.56 7.94 10.00
N ASP A 517 -18.94 7.00 10.88
CA ASP A 517 -17.99 6.44 11.84
C ASP A 517 -17.13 5.31 11.25
N LYS A 518 -17.71 4.46 10.38
CA LYS A 518 -17.00 3.34 9.75
C LYS A 518 -16.26 3.79 8.49
N TRP A 519 -17.00 4.14 7.43
CA TRP A 519 -16.41 4.37 6.11
C TRP A 519 -15.62 5.68 6.03
N LEU A 520 -16.24 6.80 6.33
CA LEU A 520 -15.58 8.11 6.27
C LEU A 520 -14.57 8.29 7.40
N GLY A 521 -14.82 7.67 8.57
CA GLY A 521 -13.87 7.60 9.68
C GLY A 521 -12.57 6.91 9.29
N GLN A 522 -12.65 5.70 8.71
CA GLN A 522 -11.45 4.98 8.27
C GLN A 522 -10.72 5.74 7.15
N LEU A 523 -11.44 6.24 6.14
CA LEU A 523 -10.82 7.01 5.06
C LEU A 523 -10.16 8.29 5.56
N ALA A 524 -10.69 8.95 6.60
CA ALA A 524 -10.04 10.10 7.22
C ALA A 524 -8.69 9.73 7.83
N VAL A 525 -8.60 8.58 8.50
CA VAL A 525 -7.35 8.05 9.06
C VAL A 525 -6.36 7.72 7.94
N ASP A 526 -6.81 7.05 6.88
CA ASP A 526 -5.94 6.68 5.75
C ASP A 526 -5.38 7.91 5.02
N VAL A 527 -6.23 8.91 4.77
CA VAL A 527 -5.81 10.20 4.18
C VAL A 527 -4.82 10.92 5.09
N GLN A 528 -5.06 10.95 6.40
CA GLN A 528 -4.12 11.54 7.36
C GLN A 528 -2.78 10.78 7.38
N GLY A 529 -2.81 9.45 7.26
CA GLY A 529 -1.60 8.64 7.13
C GLY A 529 -0.76 8.99 5.90
N GLU A 530 -1.40 9.32 4.78
CA GLU A 530 -0.68 9.78 3.57
C GLU A 530 -0.03 11.16 3.78
N LEU A 531 -0.69 12.06 4.51
CA LEU A 531 -0.11 13.35 4.91
C LEU A 531 1.13 13.16 5.78
N ASP A 532 1.02 12.27 6.76
CA ASP A 532 2.13 11.95 7.66
C ASP A 532 3.29 11.34 6.87
N ARG A 533 3.02 10.48 5.87
CA ARG A 533 4.03 9.89 4.99
C ARG A 533 4.84 10.94 4.21
N VAL A 534 4.20 11.99 3.69
CA VAL A 534 4.90 13.09 2.98
C VAL A 534 5.93 13.75 3.91
N SER A 535 5.53 14.04 5.15
CA SER A 535 6.43 14.66 6.13
C SER A 535 7.53 13.74 6.63
N GLN A 536 7.24 12.44 6.79
CA GLN A 536 8.21 11.43 7.17
C GLN A 536 9.26 11.24 6.06
N THR A 537 8.84 11.28 4.80
CA THR A 537 9.74 11.22 3.64
C THR A 537 10.70 12.41 3.63
N LEU A 538 10.19 13.62 3.82
CA LEU A 538 11.01 14.82 3.94
C LEU A 538 11.99 14.73 5.12
N THR A 539 11.47 14.37 6.30
CA THR A 539 12.27 14.20 7.53
C THR A 539 13.39 13.18 7.33
N GLY A 540 13.07 12.01 6.77
CA GLY A 540 14.02 10.95 6.51
C GLY A 540 15.12 11.40 5.55
N ARG A 541 14.74 12.08 4.46
CA ARG A 541 15.72 12.59 3.49
C ARG A 541 16.64 13.66 4.08
N ILE A 542 16.12 14.55 4.92
CA ILE A 542 16.95 15.56 5.60
C ILE A 542 17.91 14.90 6.59
N LYS A 543 17.44 13.93 7.38
CA LYS A 543 18.30 13.19 8.31
C LYS A 543 19.41 12.46 7.58
N GLU A 544 19.08 11.78 6.48
CA GLU A 544 20.06 11.09 5.63
C GLU A 544 21.14 12.06 5.14
N LEU A 545 20.77 13.22 4.61
CA LEU A 545 21.72 14.24 4.16
C LEU A 545 22.57 14.80 5.31
N ALA A 546 21.95 15.04 6.47
CA ALA A 546 22.65 15.56 7.64
C ALA A 546 23.66 14.56 8.20
N GLU A 547 23.25 13.31 8.40
CA GLU A 547 24.09 12.22 8.91
C GLU A 547 25.26 11.93 7.96
N ARG A 548 24.98 11.94 6.64
CA ARG A 548 26.00 11.70 5.61
C ARG A 548 27.21 12.63 5.71
N TYR A 549 26.99 13.90 6.05
CA TYR A 549 28.04 14.92 6.11
C TYR A 549 28.31 15.42 7.54
N ALA A 550 27.81 14.72 8.58
CA ALA A 550 27.94 15.11 9.97
C ALA A 550 29.36 14.95 10.54
N THR A 551 30.08 13.92 10.10
CA THR A 551 31.40 13.58 10.63
C THR A 551 32.46 13.71 9.54
N PRO A 552 33.09 14.89 9.41
CA PRO A 552 34.05 15.14 8.35
C PRO A 552 35.38 14.41 8.61
N LEU A 553 36.17 14.20 7.55
CA LEU A 553 37.44 13.47 7.61
C LEU A 553 38.40 13.93 8.73
N PRO A 554 38.59 15.24 9.02
CA PRO A 554 39.43 15.68 10.14
C PRO A 554 38.94 15.14 11.49
N LYS A 555 37.64 15.17 11.74
CA LYS A 555 37.04 14.65 12.98
C LYS A 555 37.21 13.13 13.08
N LEU A 556 36.98 12.39 11.99
CA LEU A 556 37.26 10.96 11.95
C LEU A 556 38.72 10.64 12.24
N THR A 557 39.64 11.45 11.73
CA THR A 557 41.09 11.29 11.96
C THR A 557 41.43 11.52 13.44
N GLU A 558 40.83 12.53 14.06
CA GLU A 558 40.97 12.81 15.49
C GLU A 558 40.38 11.69 16.36
N ASP A 559 39.19 11.21 16.03
CA ASP A 559 38.51 10.12 16.74
C ASP A 559 39.31 8.81 16.64
N VAL A 560 39.80 8.47 15.44
CA VAL A 560 40.65 7.29 15.22
C VAL A 560 41.91 7.40 16.06
N LYS A 561 42.57 8.57 16.07
CA LYS A 561 43.76 8.78 16.90
C LYS A 561 43.44 8.60 18.38
N ALA A 562 42.37 9.23 18.88
CA ALA A 562 41.98 9.13 20.29
C ALA A 562 41.60 7.70 20.71
N LEU A 563 40.94 6.94 19.84
CA LEU A 563 40.62 5.54 20.08
C LEU A 563 41.85 4.64 20.01
N SER A 564 42.76 4.90 19.05
CA SER A 564 44.04 4.20 18.96
C SER A 564 44.87 4.38 20.23
N ASP A 565 44.98 5.63 20.70
CA ASP A 565 45.71 5.96 21.93
C ASP A 565 45.12 5.22 23.16
N LYS A 566 43.78 5.10 23.23
CA LYS A 566 43.11 4.32 24.29
C LYS A 566 43.39 2.83 24.22
N VAL A 567 43.32 2.24 23.03
CA VAL A 567 43.62 0.81 22.82
C VAL A 567 45.07 0.52 23.20
N ASP A 568 45.99 1.38 22.79
CA ASP A 568 47.40 1.27 23.14
C ASP A 568 47.62 1.33 24.66
N GLU A 569 46.90 2.20 25.36
CA GLU A 569 46.95 2.27 26.83
C GLU A 569 46.43 0.98 27.48
N HIS A 570 45.31 0.43 26.99
CA HIS A 570 44.73 -0.81 27.52
C HIS A 570 45.64 -2.02 27.28
N LEU A 571 46.20 -2.17 26.09
CA LEU A 571 47.11 -3.26 25.76
C LEU A 571 48.41 -3.19 26.58
N LYS A 572 48.94 -1.97 26.84
CA LYS A 572 50.07 -1.77 27.77
C LYS A 572 49.72 -2.23 29.18
N LYS A 573 48.53 -1.90 29.69
CA LYS A 573 48.05 -2.37 31.02
C LYS A 573 47.92 -3.89 31.09
N MET A 574 47.64 -4.55 29.97
CA MET A 574 47.58 -6.02 29.87
C MET A 574 48.95 -6.70 29.70
N GLY A 575 50.03 -5.93 29.58
CA GLY A 575 51.39 -6.46 29.41
C GLY A 575 51.72 -6.91 27.98
N ALA A 576 50.90 -6.54 26.99
CA ALA A 576 51.21 -6.80 25.58
C ALA A 576 52.32 -5.84 25.11
N VAL A 577 53.18 -6.32 24.21
CA VAL A 577 54.23 -5.52 23.56
C VAL A 577 54.12 -5.74 22.06
N TRP A 578 53.90 -4.66 21.32
CA TRP A 578 53.85 -4.65 19.86
C TRP A 578 54.65 -3.43 19.37
N ASN A 579 55.42 -3.62 18.30
CA ASN A 579 56.25 -2.58 17.70
C ASN A 579 55.49 -1.81 16.63
#